data_AF-A0A9P5URB3-F1
#
_entry.id   AF-A0A9P5URB3-F1
#
_cell.length_a   1.000
_cell.length_b   1.000
_cell.length_c   1.000
_cell.angle_alpha   90.00
_cell.angle_beta   90.00
_cell.angle_gamma   90.00
#
_symmetry.space_group_name_H-M   'P 1'
#
loop_
_entity.id
_entity.type
_entity.pdbx_description
1 polymer ?
#
loop_
_entity_poly.entity_id
_entity_poly.type
_entity_poly.pdbx_seq_one_letter_code
_entity_poly.pdbx_strand_id
1 'polypeptide(L)' 'MTDHKQEYTAEKDFIDEKHDVERASIVLEEEENSPIPEVAAIVSNKDDSSLPVMTFRYYFMAVLFSAFLSFFNQFL' A
#
# COMPACT_ATOMS: atom_id res chain seq x y z
N MET A 1 4.44 -22.87 43.57
CA MET A 1 3.91 -23.88 42.61
C MET A 1 2.93 -23.29 41.61
N THR A 2 2.25 -22.19 41.94
CA THR A 2 1.26 -21.51 41.08
C THR A 2 1.89 -20.55 40.07
N ASP A 3 3.03 -19.91 40.36
CA ASP A 3 3.63 -18.86 39.51
C ASP A 3 4.08 -19.39 38.14
N HIS A 4 4.80 -20.51 38.10
CA HIS A 4 5.22 -21.12 36.84
C HIS A 4 4.03 -21.54 35.96
N LYS A 5 2.89 -21.91 36.55
CA LYS A 5 1.73 -22.27 35.74
C LYS A 5 1.12 -21.04 35.07
N GLN A 6 1.15 -19.88 35.73
CA GLN A 6 0.62 -18.63 35.17
C GLN A 6 1.50 -18.07 34.06
N GLU A 7 2.83 -18.15 34.21
CA GLU A 7 3.78 -17.73 33.18
C GLU A 7 3.63 -18.57 31.89
N TYR A 8 3.47 -19.88 32.02
CA TYR A 8 3.24 -20.79 30.88
C TYR A 8 1.90 -20.57 30.18
N THR A 9 0.86 -20.13 30.90
CA THR A 9 -0.43 -19.79 30.29
C THR A 9 -0.33 -18.48 29.54
N ALA A 10 0.27 -17.44 30.14
CA ALA A 10 0.48 -16.15 29.49
C ALA A 10 1.35 -16.26 28.22
N GLU A 11 2.40 -17.08 28.24
CA GLU A 11 3.24 -17.33 27.07
C GLU A 11 2.46 -18.03 25.95
N LYS A 12 1.63 -19.03 26.29
CA LYS A 12 0.78 -19.72 25.30
C LYS A 12 -0.24 -18.79 24.65
N ASP A 13 -0.91 -17.97 25.45
CA ASP A 13 -1.90 -17.01 24.96
C ASP A 13 -1.25 -15.99 24.02
N PHE A 14 -0.03 -15.56 24.33
CA PHE A 14 0.76 -14.66 23.48
C PHE A 14 1.21 -15.30 22.15
N ILE A 15 1.52 -16.60 22.16
CA ILE A 15 1.90 -17.34 20.95
C ILE A 15 0.68 -17.53 20.03
N ASP A 16 -0.49 -17.86 20.59
CA ASP A 16 -1.73 -18.05 19.84
C ASP A 16 -2.18 -16.73 19.18
N GLU A 17 -2.15 -15.62 19.93
CA GLU A 17 -2.47 -14.29 19.41
C GLU A 17 -1.55 -13.88 18.25
N LYS A 18 -0.24 -14.12 18.37
CA LYS A 18 0.70 -13.85 17.26
C LYS A 18 0.39 -14.65 16.01
N HIS A 19 0.06 -15.92 16.18
CA HIS A 19 -0.20 -16.81 15.06
C HIS A 19 -1.55 -16.49 14.39
N ASP A 20 -2.56 -16.06 15.14
CA ASP A 20 -3.81 -15.55 14.57
C ASP A 20 -3.62 -14.25 13.79
N VAL A 21 -2.80 -13.33 14.31
CA VAL A 21 -2.44 -12.09 13.59
C VAL A 21 -1.65 -12.39 12.32
N GLU A 22 -0.71 -13.35 12.37
CA GLU A 22 0.05 -13.79 11.19
C GLU A 22 -0.87 -14.38 10.13
N ARG A 23 -1.78 -15.30 10.50
CA ARG A 23 -2.78 -15.84 9.58
C ARG A 23 -3.68 -14.75 9.01
N ALA A 24 -4.15 -13.82 9.83
CA ALA A 24 -4.97 -12.72 9.37
C ALA A 24 -4.23 -11.85 8.34
N SER A 25 -2.94 -11.56 8.56
CA SER A 25 -2.13 -10.81 7.60
C SER A 25 -1.96 -11.54 6.27
N ILE A 26 -1.75 -12.86 6.28
CA ILE A 26 -1.62 -13.68 5.07
C ILE A 26 -2.94 -13.71 4.29
N VAL A 27 -4.08 -13.84 4.97
CA VAL A 27 -5.41 -13.83 4.33
C VAL A 27 -5.71 -12.49 3.67
N LEU A 28 -5.34 -11.38 4.32
CA LEU A 28 -5.49 -10.04 3.74
C LEU A 28 -4.61 -9.84 2.51
N GLU A 29 -3.36 -10.32 2.53
CA GLU A 29 -2.46 -10.26 1.38
C GLU A 29 -2.98 -11.08 0.18
N GLU A 30 -3.61 -12.23 0.45
CA GLU A 30 -4.18 -13.09 -0.60
C GLU A 30 -5.47 -12.50 -1.20
N GLU A 31 -6.25 -11.75 -0.41
CA GLU A 31 -7.45 -11.04 -0.87
C GLU A 31 -7.11 -9.81 -1.72
N GLU A 32 -6.02 -9.10 -1.41
CA GLU A 32 -5.57 -7.97 -2.22
C GLU A 32 -5.06 -8.41 -3.60
N ASN A 33 -4.56 -9.64 -3.71
CA ASN A 33 -4.00 -10.18 -4.93
C ASN A 33 -5.08 -10.41 -6.03
N SER A 34 -4.66 -10.39 -7.29
CA SER A 34 -5.57 -10.63 -8.41
C SER A 34 -6.21 -12.03 -8.34
N PRO A 35 -7.54 -12.16 -8.52
CA PRO A 35 -8.24 -13.46 -8.56
C PRO A 35 -7.78 -14.41 -9.67
N ILE A 36 -7.14 -13.87 -10.71
CA ILE A 36 -6.62 -14.62 -11.84
C ILE A 36 -5.15 -14.98 -11.54
N PRO A 37 -4.78 -16.27 -11.44
CA PRO A 37 -3.45 -16.70 -11.00
C PRO A 37 -2.35 -16.29 -11.96
N GLU A 38 -2.66 -16.26 -13.26
CA GLU A 38 -1.73 -15.80 -14.30
C GLU A 38 -1.34 -14.34 -14.08
N VAL A 39 -2.31 -13.48 -13.73
CA VAL A 39 -2.11 -12.04 -13.49
C VAL A 39 -1.39 -11.79 -12.16
N ALA A 40 -1.77 -12.52 -11.11
CA ALA A 40 -1.08 -12.46 -9.80
C ALA A 40 0.41 -12.79 -9.88
N ALA A 41 0.79 -13.72 -10.78
CA ALA A 41 2.18 -14.11 -10.95
C ALA A 41 3.03 -13.09 -11.73
N ILE A 42 2.40 -12.24 -12.55
CA ILE A 42 3.10 -11.29 -13.42
C ILE A 42 2.96 -9.82 -13.00
N VAL A 43 1.94 -9.46 -12.22
CA VAL A 43 1.68 -8.10 -11.75
C VAL A 43 1.98 -8.03 -10.27
N SER A 44 2.92 -7.17 -9.87
CA SER A 44 3.11 -6.87 -8.45
C SER A 44 1.93 -6.04 -7.94
N ASN A 45 1.38 -6.44 -6.80
CA ASN A 45 0.29 -5.72 -6.13
C ASN A 45 0.73 -4.39 -5.49
N LYS A 46 2.04 -4.13 -5.42
CA LYS A 46 2.58 -2.90 -4.84
C LYS A 46 2.73 -1.86 -5.95
N ASP A 47 2.07 -0.73 -5.77
CA ASP A 47 2.26 0.43 -6.64
C ASP A 47 3.71 0.94 -6.54
N ASP A 48 4.34 1.17 -7.70
CA ASP A 48 5.70 1.69 -7.78
C ASP A 48 5.69 3.23 -7.59
N SER A 49 6.15 3.66 -6.42
CA SER A 49 6.26 5.10 -6.07
C SER A 49 7.37 5.85 -6.81
N SER A 50 8.23 5.15 -7.56
CA SER A 50 9.23 5.75 -8.44
C SER A 50 8.66 6.14 -9.81
N LEU A 51 7.52 5.57 -10.20
CA LEU A 51 6.86 5.90 -11.45
C LEU A 51 6.15 7.26 -11.32
N PRO A 52 6.32 8.15 -12.31
CA PRO A 52 5.72 9.48 -12.26
C PRO A 52 4.21 9.40 -12.55
N VAL A 53 3.40 9.21 -11.51
CA VAL A 53 1.93 9.24 -11.61
C VAL A 53 1.46 10.68 -11.63
N MET A 54 1.23 11.28 -12.81
CA MET A 54 0.58 12.60 -13.03
C MET A 54 0.66 13.55 -11.82
N THR A 55 1.87 13.82 -11.34
CA THR A 55 2.05 14.41 -10.00
C THR A 55 1.81 15.92 -10.05
N PHE A 56 1.84 16.57 -8.89
CA PHE A 56 1.85 18.03 -8.76
C PHE A 56 2.80 18.72 -9.75
N ARG A 57 3.97 18.12 -10.05
CA ARG A 57 4.93 18.68 -11.03
C ARG A 57 4.35 18.80 -12.44
N TYR A 58 3.59 17.79 -12.88
CA TYR A 58 2.95 17.81 -14.20
C TYR A 58 1.83 18.86 -14.24
N TYR A 59 0.95 18.87 -13.24
CA TYR A 59 -0.15 19.84 -13.18
C TYR A 59 0.34 21.28 -13.03
N PHE A 60 1.39 21.51 -12.24
CA PHE A 60 2.00 22.82 -12.08
C PHE A 60 2.55 23.35 -13.40
N MET A 61 3.29 22.53 -14.14
CA MET A 61 3.81 22.91 -15.45
C MET A 61 2.67 23.12 -16.46
N ALA A 62 1.65 22.25 -16.47
CA ALA A 62 0.51 22.37 -17.37
C ALA A 62 -0.29 23.67 -17.17
N VAL A 63 -0.61 24.02 -15.92
CA VAL A 63 -1.30 25.27 -15.59
C VAL A 63 -0.43 26.48 -15.90
N LEU A 64 0.87 26.42 -15.60
CA LEU A 64 1.81 27.49 -15.91
C LEU A 64 1.87 27.75 -17.42
N PHE A 65 2.09 26.72 -18.24
CA PHE A 65 2.11 26.86 -19.69
C PHE A 65 0.75 27.31 -20.26
N SER A 66 -0.37 26.83 -19.72
CA SER A 66 -1.70 27.27 -20.11
C SER A 66 -1.92 28.77 -19.83
N ALA A 67 -1.53 29.25 -18.65
CA ALA A 67 -1.61 30.66 -18.29
C ALA A 67 -0.69 31.53 -19.15
N PHE A 68 0.54 31.08 -19.40
CA PHE A 68 1.47 31.77 -20.30
C PHE A 68 0.92 31.89 -21.73
N LEU A 69 0.41 30.80 -22.31
CA LEU A 69 -0.18 30.83 -23.66
C LEU A 69 -1.41 31.74 -23.71
N SER A 70 -2.28 31.69 -22.70
CA SER A 70 -3.44 32.58 -22.61
C SER A 70 -3.03 34.05 -22.54
N PHE A 71 -1.94 34.38 -21.84
CA PHE A 71 -1.40 35.73 -21.78
C PHE A 71 -0.91 36.20 -23.16
N PHE A 72 -0.10 35.39 -23.85
CA PHE A 72 0.37 35.75 -25.19
C PHE A 72 -0.77 35.89 -26.20
N ASN A 73 -1.82 35.07 -26.09
CA ASN A 73 -2.97 35.17 -26.98
C ASN A 73 -3.85 36.41 -26.73
N GLN A 74 -3.83 36.97 -25.51
CA GLN A 74 -4.69 38.10 -25.12
C GLN A 74 -3.98 39.46 -25.17
N PHE A 75 -2.66 39.49 -24.96
CA PHE A 75 -1.88 40.73 -24.75
C PHE A 75 -0.75 40.98 -25.76
N LEU A 76 -0.39 39.99 -26.57
CA LEU A 76 0.58 40.14 -27.66
C LEU A 76 -0.15 40.24 -29.00
#